data_AF-A0A7W0QJG6-F1
#
_entry.id   AF-A0A7W0QJG6-F1
#
_cell.length_a   1.000
_cell.length_b   1.000
_cell.length_c   1.000
_cell.angle_alpha   90.00
_cell.angle_beta   90.00
_cell.angle_gamma   90.00
#
_symmetry.space_group_name_H-M   'P 1'
#
loop_
_entity.id
_entity.type
_entity.pdbx_description
1 polymer ?
#
loop_
_entity_poly.entity_id
_entity_poly.type
_entity_poly.pdbx_seq_one_letter_code
_entity_poly.pdbx_strand_id
1 'polypeptide(L)'
;YRVVDEARIRPRLSDLGVDDPRDLDAALVAWHRVAVREWAFESWLAVESLQPLRLRLDAVQRRLAQRGRRLSLDDSWKLVNAPVDDDNLELLGTLALAIAGDLVAGPHLTYLLDTTRLRDARLEDAEQAGREASILRWFALQYPGVGGVTIERAAALEETAAARVVSRLRVEVESPTLGRCRSCGRSCAPWFPLCERCAGIASRSR
;
A
#
# COMPACT_ATOMS: atom_id res chain seq x y z
N TYR A 1 34.43 3.48 -11.34
CA TYR A 1 33.34 3.44 -12.34
C TYR A 1 32.39 2.32 -11.90
N ARG A 2 31.09 2.60 -11.68
CA ARG A 2 30.11 1.56 -11.34
C ARG A 2 29.66 0.93 -12.66
N VAL A 3 30.01 -0.33 -12.88
CA VAL A 3 29.45 -1.10 -14.00
C VAL A 3 28.00 -1.40 -13.64
N VAL A 4 27.08 -1.05 -14.54
CA VAL A 4 25.66 -1.35 -14.40
C VAL A 4 25.41 -2.60 -15.20
N ASP A 5 25.20 -3.72 -14.52
CA ASP A 5 25.01 -5.02 -15.17
C ASP A 5 23.57 -5.20 -15.69
N GLU A 6 22.60 -4.47 -15.13
CA GLU A 6 21.19 -4.48 -15.52
C GLU A 6 20.54 -3.09 -15.35
N ALA A 7 19.71 -2.69 -16.31
CA ALA A 7 18.93 -1.46 -16.28
C ALA A 7 17.45 -1.72 -16.58
N ARG A 8 16.57 -0.85 -16.06
CA ARG A 8 15.14 -0.85 -16.39
C ARG A 8 14.71 0.49 -16.95
N ILE A 9 13.95 0.46 -18.04
CA ILE A 9 13.38 1.66 -18.64
C ILE A 9 11.91 1.83 -18.25
N ARG A 10 11.55 3.08 -17.95
CA ARG A 10 10.20 3.53 -17.60
C ARG A 10 9.84 4.75 -18.44
N PRO A 11 8.55 4.97 -18.75
CA PRO A 11 8.11 6.17 -19.44
C PRO A 11 8.28 7.40 -18.53
N ARG A 12 8.70 8.51 -19.11
CA ARG A 12 8.51 9.86 -18.55
C ARG A 12 7.26 10.47 -19.17
N LEU A 13 6.66 11.45 -18.49
CA LEU A 13 5.49 12.15 -19.03
C LEU A 13 5.76 12.77 -20.41
N SER A 14 6.96 13.35 -20.59
CA SER A 14 7.42 13.92 -21.87
C SER A 14 7.47 12.90 -23.01
N ASP A 15 7.59 11.61 -22.71
CA ASP A 15 7.70 10.55 -23.72
C ASP A 15 6.33 10.14 -24.27
N LEU A 16 5.24 10.55 -23.61
CA LEU A 16 3.89 10.11 -23.92
C LEU A 16 3.17 11.01 -24.93
N GLY A 17 3.61 12.27 -25.08
CA GLY A 17 3.04 13.20 -26.05
C GLY A 17 1.54 13.47 -25.87
N VAL A 18 1.07 13.49 -24.61
CA VAL A 18 -0.34 13.75 -24.26
C VAL A 18 -0.49 15.05 -23.50
N ASP A 19 -1.63 15.71 -23.68
CA ASP A 19 -2.00 16.94 -22.96
C ASP A 19 -3.17 16.71 -21.99
N ASP A 20 -3.97 15.65 -22.18
CA ASP A 20 -5.11 15.32 -21.33
C ASP A 20 -4.82 14.06 -20.48
N PRO A 21 -5.04 14.10 -19.15
CA PRO A 21 -4.84 12.94 -18.29
C PRO A 21 -5.67 11.71 -18.68
N ARG A 22 -6.77 11.87 -19.42
CA ARG A 22 -7.61 10.76 -19.90
C ARG A 22 -6.91 9.91 -20.96
N ASP A 23 -5.96 10.48 -21.67
CA ASP A 23 -5.23 9.81 -22.75
C ASP A 23 -4.01 9.02 -22.24
N LEU A 24 -3.69 9.14 -20.94
CA LEU A 24 -2.52 8.50 -20.32
C LEU A 24 -2.49 6.98 -20.51
N ASP A 25 -3.61 6.26 -20.36
CA ASP A 25 -3.59 4.79 -20.46
C ASP A 25 -3.25 4.34 -21.88
N ALA A 26 -3.89 4.98 -22.88
CA ALA A 26 -3.62 4.70 -24.28
C ALA A 26 -2.17 5.02 -24.66
N ALA A 27 -1.64 6.15 -24.19
CA ALA A 27 -0.26 6.54 -24.42
C ALA A 27 0.74 5.60 -23.75
N LEU A 28 0.48 5.16 -22.51
CA LEU A 28 1.31 4.18 -21.79
C LEU A 28 1.35 2.84 -22.52
N VAL A 29 0.22 2.35 -23.02
CA VAL A 29 0.15 1.12 -23.81
C VAL A 29 0.93 1.26 -25.12
N ALA A 30 0.77 2.39 -25.81
CA ALA A 30 1.49 2.68 -27.06
C ALA A 30 3.00 2.73 -26.82
N TRP A 31 3.44 3.45 -25.79
CA TRP A 31 4.84 3.54 -25.38
C TRP A 31 5.42 2.16 -25.06
N HIS A 32 4.74 1.36 -24.24
CA HIS A 32 5.24 0.05 -23.83
C HIS A 32 5.39 -0.92 -25.01
N ARG A 33 4.45 -0.89 -25.96
CA ARG A 33 4.52 -1.70 -27.18
C ARG A 33 5.74 -1.34 -28.03
N VAL A 34 6.09 -0.06 -28.13
CA VAL A 34 7.29 0.39 -28.84
C VAL A 34 8.54 0.00 -28.05
N ALA A 35 8.57 0.30 -26.76
CA ALA A 35 9.66 -0.02 -25.85
C ALA A 35 10.07 -1.50 -25.91
N VAL A 36 9.09 -2.40 -25.74
CA VAL A 36 9.34 -3.85 -25.77
C VAL A 36 9.88 -4.30 -27.12
N ARG A 37 9.40 -3.71 -28.22
CA ARG A 37 9.87 -4.06 -29.58
C ARG A 37 11.32 -3.61 -29.82
N GLU A 38 11.64 -2.37 -29.45
CA GLU A 38 12.95 -1.79 -29.67
C GLU A 38 14.03 -2.46 -28.81
N TRP A 39 13.72 -2.77 -27.54
CA TRP A 39 14.69 -3.30 -26.59
C TRP A 39 14.58 -4.82 -26.37
N ALA A 40 13.81 -5.54 -27.21
CA ALA A 40 13.64 -6.99 -27.12
C ALA A 40 14.96 -7.78 -27.16
N PHE A 41 15.99 -7.22 -27.79
CA PHE A 41 17.26 -7.89 -28.06
C PHE A 41 18.39 -7.49 -27.10
N GLU A 42 18.15 -6.53 -26.21
CA GLU A 42 19.16 -6.02 -25.27
C GLU A 42 19.14 -6.85 -23.98
N SER A 43 20.18 -7.64 -23.73
CA SER A 43 20.24 -8.51 -22.53
C SER A 43 20.44 -7.76 -21.21
N TRP A 44 20.92 -6.52 -21.27
CA TRP A 44 21.22 -5.68 -20.11
C TRP A 44 20.12 -4.66 -19.79
N LEU A 45 19.10 -4.53 -20.64
CA LEU A 45 18.04 -3.51 -20.52
C LEU A 45 16.65 -4.14 -20.60
N ALA A 46 15.89 -4.06 -19.51
CA ALA A 46 14.52 -4.55 -19.44
C ALA A 46 13.50 -3.40 -19.48
N VAL A 47 12.37 -3.62 -20.14
CA VAL A 47 11.21 -2.72 -20.07
C VAL A 47 10.43 -3.05 -18.80
N GLU A 48 10.17 -2.03 -17.99
CA GLU A 48 9.40 -2.23 -16.78
C GLU A 48 7.93 -2.54 -17.06
N SER A 49 7.37 -3.48 -16.29
CA SER A 49 5.93 -3.73 -16.29
C SER A 49 5.17 -2.46 -15.93
N LEU A 50 4.28 -2.03 -16.82
CA LEU A 50 3.39 -0.90 -16.55
C LEU A 50 2.16 -1.27 -15.73
N GLN A 51 1.97 -2.54 -15.37
CA GLN A 51 0.75 -2.97 -14.68
C GLN A 51 0.48 -2.19 -13.38
N PRO A 52 1.44 -2.00 -12.44
CA PRO A 52 1.19 -1.22 -11.23
C PRO A 52 0.83 0.25 -11.53
N LEU A 53 1.51 0.85 -12.52
CA LEU A 53 1.26 2.22 -12.94
C LEU A 53 -0.16 2.38 -13.51
N ARG A 54 -0.59 1.42 -14.34
CA ARG A 54 -1.92 1.41 -14.96
C ARG A 54 -3.03 1.15 -13.95
N LEU A 55 -2.82 0.27 -12.97
CA LEU A 55 -3.79 0.04 -11.89
C LEU A 55 -4.04 1.31 -11.06
N ARG A 56 -2.98 2.07 -10.74
CA ARG A 56 -3.09 3.37 -10.07
C ARG A 56 -3.81 4.39 -10.94
N LEU A 57 -3.48 4.46 -12.23
CA LEU A 57 -4.14 5.36 -13.18
C LEU A 57 -5.64 5.09 -13.25
N ASP A 58 -6.03 3.84 -13.42
CA ASP A 58 -7.42 3.39 -13.45
C ASP A 58 -8.16 3.71 -12.15
N ALA A 59 -7.55 3.45 -10.99
CA ALA A 59 -8.12 3.82 -9.68
C ALA A 59 -8.37 5.33 -9.56
N VAL A 60 -7.39 6.16 -9.94
CA VAL A 60 -7.50 7.63 -9.91
C VAL A 60 -8.57 8.13 -10.89
N GLN A 61 -8.50 7.71 -12.15
CA GLN A 61 -9.42 8.17 -13.19
C GLN A 61 -10.86 7.76 -12.91
N ARG A 62 -11.11 6.50 -12.52
CA ARG A 62 -12.46 6.02 -12.16
C ARG A 62 -13.03 6.83 -11.01
N ARG A 63 -12.24 7.05 -9.95
CA ARG A 63 -12.72 7.76 -8.76
C ARG A 63 -13.05 9.22 -9.05
N LEU A 64 -12.23 9.90 -9.85
CA LEU A 64 -12.51 11.26 -10.32
C LEU A 64 -13.75 11.31 -11.20
N ALA A 65 -13.90 10.37 -12.14
CA ALA A 65 -15.04 10.30 -13.04
C ALA A 65 -16.38 10.10 -12.30
N GLN A 66 -16.42 9.21 -11.30
CA GLN A 66 -17.60 8.98 -10.44
C GLN A 66 -18.08 10.25 -9.73
N ARG A 67 -17.19 11.22 -9.53
CA ARG A 67 -17.46 12.50 -8.85
C ARG A 67 -17.57 13.69 -9.79
N GLY A 68 -17.45 13.48 -11.10
CA GLY A 68 -17.38 14.57 -12.08
C GLY A 68 -16.20 15.51 -11.83
N ARG A 69 -15.09 14.98 -11.31
CA ARG A 69 -13.86 15.72 -11.01
C ARG A 69 -12.79 15.43 -12.05
N ARG A 70 -11.78 16.30 -12.12
CA ARG A 70 -10.60 16.17 -12.96
C ARG A 70 -9.39 16.71 -12.23
N LEU A 71 -8.22 16.20 -12.59
CA LEU A 71 -6.92 16.72 -12.18
C LEU A 71 -6.18 17.27 -13.39
N SER A 72 -5.15 18.07 -13.13
CA SER A 72 -4.15 18.43 -14.13
C SER A 72 -3.40 17.17 -14.59
N LEU A 73 -2.78 17.23 -15.78
CA LEU A 73 -1.93 16.15 -16.27
C LEU A 73 -0.76 15.87 -15.32
N ASP A 74 -0.13 16.93 -14.81
CA ASP A 74 0.99 16.83 -13.86
C ASP A 74 0.58 16.16 -12.54
N ASP A 75 -0.57 16.51 -11.97
CA ASP A 75 -1.01 15.90 -10.71
C ASP A 75 -1.48 14.46 -10.91
N SER A 76 -2.15 14.16 -12.04
CA SER A 76 -2.44 12.78 -12.43
C SER A 76 -1.15 11.97 -12.56
N TRP A 77 -0.15 12.49 -13.28
CA TRP A 77 1.13 11.81 -13.46
C TRP A 77 1.88 11.60 -12.14
N LYS A 78 1.89 12.61 -11.27
CA LYS A 78 2.52 12.56 -9.94
C LYS A 78 1.85 11.50 -9.06
N LEU A 79 0.52 11.42 -9.07
CA LEU A 79 -0.23 10.43 -8.29
C LEU A 79 -0.04 8.99 -8.77
N VAL A 80 -0.01 8.73 -10.08
CA VAL A 80 0.17 7.35 -10.56
C VAL A 80 1.58 6.81 -10.28
N ASN A 81 2.54 7.71 -10.07
CA ASN A 81 3.89 7.38 -9.62
C ASN A 81 4.03 7.33 -8.09
N ALA A 82 2.93 7.44 -7.33
CA ALA A 82 2.95 7.33 -5.88
C ALA A 82 3.46 5.95 -5.42
N PRO A 83 4.12 5.86 -4.26
CA PRO A 83 4.57 4.60 -3.66
C PRO A 83 3.39 3.87 -3.00
N VAL A 84 2.41 3.49 -3.81
CA VAL A 84 1.14 2.87 -3.38
C VAL A 84 1.03 1.49 -4.00
N ASP A 85 0.80 0.49 -3.17
CA ASP A 85 0.58 -0.89 -3.63
C ASP A 85 -0.89 -1.14 -3.97
N ASP A 86 -1.18 -2.27 -4.62
CA ASP A 86 -2.51 -2.61 -5.14
C ASP A 86 -3.59 -2.66 -4.04
N ASP A 87 -3.20 -3.00 -2.80
CA ASP A 87 -4.11 -3.03 -1.64
C ASP A 87 -4.58 -1.62 -1.19
N ASN A 88 -3.94 -0.56 -1.67
CA ASN A 88 -4.18 0.82 -1.23
C ASN A 88 -4.71 1.74 -2.34
N LEU A 89 -5.24 1.17 -3.42
CA LEU A 89 -5.77 1.93 -4.56
C LEU A 89 -6.98 2.80 -4.20
N GLU A 90 -7.82 2.37 -3.25
CA GLU A 90 -8.95 3.16 -2.75
C GLU A 90 -8.50 4.43 -2.03
N LEU A 91 -7.41 4.34 -1.24
CA LEU A 91 -6.79 5.50 -0.62
C LEU A 91 -6.27 6.45 -1.70
N LEU A 92 -5.56 5.95 -2.71
CA LEU A 92 -5.06 6.77 -3.82
C LEU A 92 -6.20 7.52 -4.55
N GLY A 93 -7.32 6.85 -4.80
CA GLY A 93 -8.52 7.49 -5.36
C GLY A 93 -9.06 8.60 -4.45
N THR A 94 -9.04 8.41 -3.13
CA THR A 94 -9.45 9.45 -2.17
C THR A 94 -8.49 10.64 -2.16
N LEU A 95 -7.18 10.40 -2.28
CA LEU A 95 -6.18 11.45 -2.40
C LEU A 95 -6.39 12.28 -3.69
N ALA A 96 -6.72 11.62 -4.81
CA ALA A 96 -7.06 12.30 -6.04
C ALA A 96 -8.27 13.24 -5.87
N LEU A 97 -9.31 12.78 -5.16
CA LEU A 97 -10.47 13.61 -4.84
C LEU A 97 -10.12 14.80 -3.94
N ALA A 98 -9.22 14.60 -2.98
CA ALA A 98 -8.77 15.67 -2.10
C ALA A 98 -8.03 16.77 -2.88
N ILE A 99 -7.14 16.39 -3.82
CA ILE A 99 -6.47 17.35 -4.71
C ILE A 99 -7.49 18.08 -5.58
N ALA A 100 -8.51 17.39 -6.08
CA ALA A 100 -9.59 17.99 -6.84
C ALA A 100 -10.56 18.86 -6.01
N GLY A 101 -10.31 19.03 -4.70
CA GLY A 101 -11.14 19.83 -3.80
C GLY A 101 -12.51 19.21 -3.48
N ASP A 102 -12.68 17.89 -3.63
CA ASP A 102 -13.94 17.24 -3.29
C ASP A 102 -14.12 17.10 -1.78
N LEU A 103 -15.24 17.62 -1.27
CA LEU A 103 -15.56 17.65 0.16
C LEU A 103 -15.71 16.25 0.77
N VAL A 104 -15.98 15.21 -0.03
CA VAL A 104 -16.16 13.84 0.47
C VAL A 104 -14.82 13.20 0.87
N ALA A 105 -13.69 13.68 0.35
CA ALA A 105 -12.38 13.13 0.72
C ALA A 105 -12.00 13.46 2.18
N GLY A 106 -12.36 14.65 2.66
CA GLY A 106 -11.97 15.17 3.98
C GLY A 106 -12.36 14.27 5.15
N PRO A 107 -13.63 13.83 5.29
CA PRO A 107 -14.05 12.95 6.37
C PRO A 107 -13.29 11.62 6.40
N HIS A 108 -13.06 11.00 5.24
CA HIS A 108 -12.32 9.74 5.16
C HIS A 108 -10.86 9.92 5.57
N LEU A 109 -10.18 10.95 5.05
CA LEU A 109 -8.80 11.26 5.43
C LEU A 109 -8.67 11.62 6.90
N THR A 110 -9.68 12.32 7.45
CA THR A 110 -9.73 12.64 8.88
C THR A 110 -9.82 11.37 9.73
N TYR A 111 -10.67 10.42 9.33
CA TYR A 111 -10.77 9.12 10.00
C TYR A 111 -9.46 8.33 9.93
N LEU A 112 -8.81 8.26 8.76
CA LEU A 112 -7.54 7.55 8.62
C LEU A 112 -6.44 8.12 9.52
N LEU A 113 -6.39 9.44 9.64
CA LEU A 113 -5.45 10.19 10.47
C LEU A 113 -5.83 10.24 11.96
N ASP A 114 -6.97 9.69 12.37
CA ASP A 114 -7.36 9.64 13.78
C ASP A 114 -6.59 8.51 14.49
N THR A 115 -5.62 8.88 15.32
CA THR A 115 -4.79 7.92 16.07
C THR A 115 -5.57 7.19 17.15
N THR A 116 -6.72 7.72 17.60
CA THR A 116 -7.51 7.11 18.67
C THR A 116 -8.09 5.76 18.24
N ARG A 117 -8.32 5.55 16.94
CA ARG A 117 -8.79 4.28 16.37
C ARG A 117 -7.82 3.11 16.60
N LEU A 118 -6.55 3.41 16.87
CA LEU A 118 -5.49 2.40 17.02
C LEU A 118 -5.36 1.85 18.44
N ARG A 119 -6.07 2.43 19.42
CA ARG A 119 -5.99 2.01 20.83
C ARG A 119 -6.27 0.52 21.01
N ASP A 120 -7.33 0.04 20.37
CA ASP A 120 -7.80 -1.35 20.47
C ASP A 120 -7.68 -2.14 19.17
N ALA A 121 -6.98 -1.58 18.17
CA ALA A 121 -6.80 -2.18 16.85
C ALA A 121 -6.13 -3.56 16.91
N ARG A 122 -6.49 -4.46 16.00
CA ARG A 122 -5.79 -5.75 15.83
C ARG A 122 -4.41 -5.51 15.22
N LEU A 123 -3.57 -6.55 15.21
CA LEU A 123 -2.23 -6.47 14.61
C LEU A 123 -2.32 -6.06 13.13
N GLU A 124 -3.17 -6.73 12.35
CA GLU A 124 -3.39 -6.46 10.92
C GLU A 124 -3.86 -5.02 10.68
N ASP A 125 -4.80 -4.52 11.49
CA ASP A 125 -5.31 -3.15 11.39
C ASP A 125 -4.21 -2.10 11.69
N ALA A 126 -3.34 -2.39 12.66
CA ALA A 126 -2.24 -1.51 13.02
C ALA A 126 -1.14 -1.50 11.95
N GLU A 127 -0.82 -2.66 11.36
CA GLU A 127 0.11 -2.75 10.22
C GLU A 127 -0.43 -2.00 9.00
N GLN A 128 -1.73 -2.16 8.73
CA GLN A 128 -2.39 -1.44 7.65
C GLN A 128 -2.36 0.08 7.87
N ALA A 129 -2.62 0.54 9.08
CA ALA A 129 -2.49 1.96 9.43
C ALA A 129 -1.05 2.49 9.26
N GLY A 130 -0.04 1.66 9.51
CA GLY A 130 1.36 2.00 9.23
C GLY A 130 1.64 2.19 7.74
N ARG A 131 1.11 1.31 6.89
CA ARG A 131 1.20 1.44 5.42
C ARG A 131 0.50 2.71 4.92
N GLU A 132 -0.72 2.96 5.40
CA GLU A 132 -1.49 4.17 5.12
C GLU A 132 -0.72 5.43 5.54
N ALA A 133 -0.09 5.43 6.71
CA ALA A 133 0.70 6.55 7.21
C ALA A 133 1.88 6.90 6.28
N SER A 134 2.60 5.89 5.78
CA SER A 134 3.70 6.10 4.82
C SER A 134 3.19 6.77 3.53
N ILE A 135 2.06 6.31 2.99
CA ILE A 135 1.42 6.91 1.81
C ILE A 135 1.00 8.36 2.11
N LEU A 136 0.39 8.61 3.27
CA LEU A 136 -0.07 9.94 3.69
C LEU A 136 1.10 10.89 3.94
N ARG A 137 2.25 10.41 4.43
CA ARG A 137 3.47 11.22 4.56
C ARG A 137 4.03 11.60 3.21
N TRP A 138 4.13 10.66 2.27
CA TRP A 138 4.48 10.98 0.88
C TRP A 138 3.54 12.03 0.31
N PHE A 139 2.23 11.84 0.51
CA PHE A 139 1.21 12.77 0.01
C PHE A 139 1.36 14.17 0.62
N ALA A 140 1.58 14.29 1.93
CA ALA A 140 1.79 15.57 2.60
C ALA A 140 3.02 16.32 2.09
N LEU A 141 4.07 15.60 1.65
CA LEU A 141 5.25 16.21 1.03
C LEU A 141 4.95 16.76 -0.36
N GLN A 142 4.11 16.07 -1.15
CA GLN A 142 3.76 16.48 -2.51
C GLN A 142 2.65 17.54 -2.55
N TYR A 143 1.72 17.49 -1.59
CA TYR A 143 0.50 18.28 -1.53
C TYR A 143 0.24 18.80 -0.10
N PRO A 144 1.05 19.75 0.40
CA PRO A 144 0.96 20.19 1.79
C PRO A 144 -0.45 20.69 2.17
N GLY A 145 -1.04 20.09 3.20
CA GLY A 145 -2.32 20.50 3.79
C GLY A 145 -3.57 20.09 3.02
N VAL A 146 -3.44 19.48 1.84
CA VAL A 146 -4.59 19.03 1.04
C VAL A 146 -5.40 17.98 1.80
N GLY A 147 -6.71 18.14 1.85
CA GLY A 147 -7.60 17.23 2.59
C GLY A 147 -7.34 17.19 4.11
N GLY A 148 -6.61 18.17 4.66
CA GLY A 148 -6.18 18.19 6.06
C GLY A 148 -5.04 17.23 6.38
N VAL A 149 -4.39 16.65 5.36
CA VAL A 149 -3.23 15.77 5.52
C VAL A 149 -1.98 16.63 5.68
N THR A 150 -1.33 16.51 6.83
CA THR A 150 -0.04 17.15 7.10
C THR A 150 1.01 16.11 7.48
N ILE A 151 2.28 16.50 7.38
CA ILE A 151 3.39 15.60 7.71
C ILE A 151 3.36 15.21 9.18
N GLU A 152 2.95 16.12 10.07
CA GLU A 152 2.84 15.89 11.52
C GLU A 152 1.75 14.88 11.84
N ARG A 153 0.58 15.00 11.21
CA ARG A 153 -0.53 14.06 11.44
C ARG A 153 -0.21 12.69 10.91
N ALA A 154 0.40 12.61 9.72
CA ALA A 154 0.79 11.34 9.12
C ALA A 154 1.93 10.67 9.91
N ALA A 155 2.89 11.44 10.44
CA ALA A 155 3.93 10.95 11.33
C ALA A 155 3.36 10.45 12.68
N ALA A 156 2.42 11.18 13.27
CA ALA A 156 1.75 10.75 14.50
C ALA A 156 0.97 9.43 14.31
N LEU A 157 0.34 9.25 13.14
CA LEU A 157 -0.30 7.99 12.77
C LEU A 157 0.72 6.85 12.66
N GLU A 158 1.85 7.09 11.97
CA GLU A 158 2.93 6.11 11.81
C GLU A 158 3.49 5.66 13.17
N GLU A 159 3.81 6.61 14.05
CA GLU A 159 4.34 6.34 15.40
C GLU A 159 3.33 5.55 16.25
N THR A 160 2.05 5.94 16.22
CA THR A 160 1.00 5.26 16.98
C THR A 160 0.78 3.83 16.45
N ALA A 161 0.78 3.65 15.12
CA ALA A 161 0.67 2.34 14.49
C ALA A 161 1.84 1.43 14.87
N ALA A 162 3.08 1.93 14.78
CA ALA A 162 4.27 1.19 15.18
C ALA A 162 4.23 0.78 16.66
N ALA A 163 3.87 1.69 17.56
CA ALA A 163 3.72 1.40 18.98
C ALA A 163 2.66 0.31 19.23
N ARG A 164 1.53 0.35 18.50
CA ARG A 164 0.47 -0.67 18.61
C ARG A 164 0.93 -2.04 18.11
N VAL A 165 1.64 -2.08 16.97
CA VAL A 165 2.22 -3.33 16.43
C VAL A 165 3.16 -3.95 17.44
N VAL A 166 4.12 -3.19 17.99
CA VAL A 166 5.08 -3.67 19.00
C VAL A 166 4.34 -4.19 20.24
N SER A 167 3.33 -3.47 20.73
CA SER A 167 2.51 -3.89 21.87
C SER A 167 1.79 -5.22 21.59
N ARG A 168 1.20 -5.40 20.41
CA ARG A 168 0.49 -6.64 20.02
C ARG A 168 1.45 -7.81 19.83
N LEU A 169 2.58 -7.60 19.17
CA LEU A 169 3.59 -8.64 18.99
C LEU A 169 4.12 -9.14 20.33
N ARG A 170 4.31 -8.24 21.30
CA ARG A 170 4.71 -8.63 22.66
C ARG A 170 3.69 -9.57 23.32
N VAL A 171 2.40 -9.29 23.18
CA VAL A 171 1.34 -10.17 23.72
C VAL A 171 1.37 -11.55 23.04
N GLU A 172 1.54 -11.60 21.71
CA GLU A 172 1.63 -12.88 20.99
C GLU A 172 2.90 -13.67 21.36
N VAL A 173 4.01 -13.00 21.64
CA VAL A 173 5.26 -13.63 22.10
C VAL A 173 5.15 -14.15 23.53
N GLU A 174 4.54 -13.38 24.45
CA GLU A 174 4.37 -13.76 25.85
C GLU A 174 3.27 -14.83 26.04
N SER A 175 2.22 -14.80 25.22
CA SER A 175 1.09 -15.72 25.29
C SER A 175 0.74 -16.30 23.92
N PRO A 176 1.63 -17.11 23.32
CA PRO A 176 1.41 -17.66 22.00
C PRO A 176 0.23 -18.65 22.04
N THR A 177 -0.66 -18.53 21.07
CA THR A 177 -1.76 -19.49 20.81
C THR A 177 -1.27 -20.73 20.08
N LEU A 178 -0.26 -20.56 19.21
CA LEU A 178 0.47 -21.64 18.55
C LEU A 178 1.45 -22.31 19.53
N GLY A 179 1.57 -23.63 19.42
CA GLY A 179 2.43 -24.41 20.31
C GLY A 179 1.88 -24.53 21.74
N ARG A 180 0.55 -24.48 21.91
CA ARG A 180 -0.14 -24.81 23.17
C ARG A 180 -0.98 -26.06 23.01
N CYS A 181 -0.88 -26.98 23.97
CA CYS A 181 -1.70 -28.18 24.03
C CYS A 181 -3.17 -27.79 24.23
N ARG A 182 -4.06 -28.23 23.33
CA ARG A 182 -5.51 -27.96 23.42
C ARG A 182 -6.18 -28.53 24.68
N SER A 183 -5.58 -29.53 25.30
CA SER A 183 -6.13 -30.19 26.50
C SER A 183 -5.68 -29.54 27.81
N CYS A 184 -4.43 -29.07 27.92
CA CYS A 184 -3.88 -28.61 29.21
C CYS A 184 -3.15 -27.26 29.16
N GLY A 185 -3.10 -26.60 28.01
CA GLY A 185 -2.48 -25.27 27.85
C GLY A 185 -0.96 -25.22 27.98
N ARG A 186 -0.29 -26.35 28.24
CA ARG A 186 1.18 -26.43 28.25
C ARG A 186 1.76 -26.22 26.87
N SER A 187 2.97 -25.67 26.80
CA SER A 187 3.71 -25.55 25.55
C SER A 187 3.95 -26.94 24.92
N CYS A 188 3.74 -27.04 23.62
CA CYS A 188 4.05 -28.20 22.78
C CYS A 188 4.53 -27.71 21.41
N ALA A 189 5.08 -28.61 20.58
CA ALA A 189 5.51 -28.20 19.25
C ALA A 189 4.30 -27.68 18.45
N PRO A 190 4.46 -26.61 17.64
CA PRO A 190 3.33 -25.91 17.01
C PRO A 190 2.58 -26.73 15.97
N TRP A 191 3.18 -27.80 15.44
CA TRP A 191 2.53 -28.76 14.54
C TRP A 191 1.77 -29.89 15.27
N PHE A 192 1.82 -29.95 16.61
CA PHE A 192 1.09 -30.93 17.40
C PHE A 192 -0.06 -30.28 18.19
N PRO A 193 -1.28 -30.84 18.13
CA PRO A 193 -2.44 -30.28 18.85
C PRO A 193 -2.45 -30.60 20.36
N LEU A 194 -1.66 -31.57 20.80
CA LEU A 194 -1.55 -32.03 22.17
C LEU A 194 -0.07 -32.15 22.56
N CYS A 195 0.27 -31.89 23.82
CA CYS A 195 1.58 -32.22 24.35
C CYS A 195 1.75 -33.75 24.48
N GLU A 196 2.98 -34.24 24.57
CA GLU A 196 3.30 -35.68 24.67
C GLU A 196 2.50 -36.39 25.76
N ARG A 197 2.32 -35.73 26.92
CA ARG A 197 1.52 -36.28 28.03
C ARG A 197 0.05 -36.44 27.65
N CYS A 198 -0.59 -35.42 27.09
CA CYS A 198 -2.00 -35.48 26.70
C CYS A 198 -2.23 -36.42 25.52
N ALA A 199 -1.29 -36.46 24.57
CA ALA A 199 -1.31 -37.42 23.47
C ALA A 199 -1.20 -38.87 23.98
N GLY A 200 -0.29 -39.13 24.93
CA GLY A 200 -0.12 -40.44 25.56
C GLY A 200 -1.29 -40.89 26.44
N ILE A 201 -2.06 -39.96 27.03
CA ILE A 201 -3.32 -40.28 27.71
C ILE A 201 -4.39 -40.67 26.68
N ALA A 202 -4.55 -39.88 25.61
CA ALA A 202 -5.55 -40.12 24.57
C ALA A 202 -5.33 -41.45 23.83
N SER A 203 -4.07 -41.89 23.66
CA SER A 203 -3.72 -43.16 23.02
C SER A 203 -3.95 -44.38 23.91
N ARG A 204 -3.99 -44.21 25.24
CA ARG A 204 -4.24 -45.31 26.21
C ARG A 204 -5.72 -45.53 26.51
N SER A 205 -6.56 -44.56 26.15
CA SER A 205 -8.02 -44.62 26.25
C SER A 205 -8.70 -45.17 24.98
N ARG A 206 -7.93 -45.63 24.00
CA ARG A 206 -8.39 -46.40 22.84
C ARG A 206 -7.89 -47.83 22.97
#